data_AF-A0A0G4N9F3-F1
#
_entry.id   AF-A0A0G4N9F3-F1
#
_cell.length_a   1.000
_cell.length_b   1.000
_cell.length_c   1.000
_cell.angle_alpha   90.00
_cell.angle_beta   90.00
_cell.angle_gamma   90.00
#
_symmetry.space_group_name_H-M   'P 1'
#
loop_
_entity.id
_entity.type
_entity.pdbx_description
1 polymer ?
#
loop_
_entity_poly.entity_id
_entity_poly.type
_entity_poly.pdbx_seq_one_letter_code
_entity_poly.pdbx_strand_id
1 'polypeptide(L)'
;MGRNLSYQRNGAELLPVAAARRVWDEELGLVALMLTKDQRNFHAWGYRRHVVRTLESEALAGSTMSEAEFAYTERMISAGLSNFSAWHHRSQVIPRLLDERGFNDAERRAFLDAEFSLVRRALDVGPEDQSCWYYHQFLVLNITEPVGKQTIAPNLCAEVKVPILQSEIDNIKDLLEDYDDDLKLAYEALMDYTPALARLEGRDETEANRAELQGWLAKLRKLDPMRKGRWDDFERAHRLR
;
A
#
# COMPACT_ATOMS: atom_id res chain seq x y z
N MET A 1 -7.54 39.48 22.64
CA MET A 1 -7.91 38.24 23.37
C MET A 1 -7.30 37.04 22.68
N GLY A 2 -6.15 36.54 23.14
CA GLY A 2 -5.67 35.21 22.73
C GLY A 2 -6.19 34.16 23.73
N ARG A 3 -6.68 33.01 23.25
CA ARG A 3 -7.05 31.87 24.12
C ARG A 3 -5.95 30.83 24.02
N ASN A 4 -5.40 30.39 25.17
CA ASN A 4 -4.35 29.37 25.20
C ASN A 4 -4.88 28.01 24.76
N LEU A 5 -4.21 27.40 23.77
CA LEU A 5 -4.39 26.01 23.35
C LEU A 5 -3.28 25.14 23.99
N SER A 6 -3.19 25.13 25.32
CA SER A 6 -2.08 24.50 26.07
C SER A 6 -2.45 23.21 26.80
N TYR A 7 -3.71 22.76 26.77
CA TYR A 7 -4.23 21.65 27.59
C TYR A 7 -3.92 20.22 27.10
N GLN A 8 -2.99 20.05 26.15
CA GLN A 8 -2.51 18.72 25.70
C GLN A 8 -1.04 18.44 26.07
N ARG A 9 -0.42 19.27 26.91
CA ARG A 9 0.86 18.92 27.57
C ARG A 9 0.61 18.38 28.98
N ASN A 10 1.65 17.74 29.55
CA ASN A 10 1.76 17.36 30.97
C ASN A 10 1.03 16.07 31.43
N GLY A 11 0.90 15.06 30.56
CA GLY A 11 0.84 13.66 31.02
C GLY A 11 2.24 13.15 31.39
N ALA A 12 3.18 13.22 30.45
CA ALA A 12 4.55 12.75 30.62
C ALA A 12 5.43 13.60 31.57
N GLU A 13 5.04 14.84 31.88
CA GLU A 13 5.80 15.73 32.78
C GLU A 13 5.53 15.49 34.28
N LEU A 14 4.55 14.65 34.63
CA LEU A 14 4.14 14.40 36.03
C LEU A 14 4.66 13.10 36.64
N LEU A 15 5.26 12.22 35.83
CA LEU A 15 5.80 10.93 36.26
C LEU A 15 7.28 10.81 35.88
N PRO A 16 8.11 10.09 36.65
CA PRO A 16 9.45 9.72 36.21
C PRO A 16 9.40 8.99 34.85
N VAL A 17 10.35 9.28 33.96
CA VAL A 17 10.36 8.79 32.56
C VAL A 17 10.10 7.27 32.45
N ALA A 18 10.72 6.46 33.31
CA ALA A 18 10.51 5.01 33.32
C ALA A 18 9.08 4.58 33.70
N ALA A 19 8.42 5.32 34.59
CA ALA A 19 7.02 5.07 34.96
C ALA A 19 6.06 5.57 33.87
N ALA A 20 6.33 6.74 33.29
CA ALA A 20 5.57 7.25 32.15
C ALA A 20 5.65 6.29 30.94
N ARG A 21 6.85 5.82 30.59
CA ARG A 21 7.08 4.88 29.50
C ARG A 21 6.32 3.57 29.71
N ARG A 22 6.40 2.97 30.91
CA ARG A 22 5.67 1.74 31.25
C ARG A 22 4.17 1.86 30.98
N VAL A 23 3.53 2.99 31.30
CA VAL A 23 2.11 3.21 30.98
C VAL A 23 1.86 3.15 29.48
N TRP A 24 2.73 3.76 28.66
CA TRP A 24 2.60 3.70 27.20
C TRP A 24 2.94 2.32 26.60
N ASP A 25 3.82 1.54 27.23
CA ASP A 25 4.05 0.12 26.88
C ASP A 25 2.80 -0.73 27.18
N GLU A 26 2.12 -0.47 28.32
CA GLU A 26 0.85 -1.11 28.68
C GLU A 26 -0.29 -0.70 27.72
N GLU A 27 -0.36 0.57 27.29
CA GLU A 27 -1.27 1.05 26.24
C GLU A 27 -0.98 0.42 24.86
N LEU A 28 0.28 0.15 24.53
CA LEU A 28 0.65 -0.55 23.29
C LEU A 28 0.19 -2.01 23.29
N GLY A 29 0.19 -2.65 24.47
CA GLY A 29 -0.44 -3.95 24.70
C GLY A 29 -1.97 -3.88 24.59
N LEU A 30 -2.59 -2.87 25.21
CA LEU A 30 -4.05 -2.67 25.18
C LEU A 30 -4.57 -2.47 23.75
N VAL A 31 -3.92 -1.62 22.94
CA VAL A 31 -4.35 -1.39 21.56
C VAL A 31 -4.11 -2.62 20.66
N ALA A 32 -3.10 -3.45 20.95
CA ALA A 32 -2.92 -4.73 20.28
C ALA A 32 -4.03 -5.74 20.63
N LEU A 33 -4.56 -5.72 21.86
CA LEU A 33 -5.74 -6.49 22.24
C LEU A 33 -7.02 -5.98 21.56
N MET A 34 -7.19 -4.65 21.44
CA MET A 34 -8.30 -4.07 20.66
C MET A 34 -8.27 -4.54 19.20
N LEU A 35 -7.10 -4.50 18.56
CA LEU A 35 -6.91 -4.94 17.17
C LEU A 35 -7.00 -6.47 17.00
N THR A 36 -6.79 -7.25 18.06
CA THR A 36 -7.12 -8.70 18.07
C THR A 36 -8.63 -8.95 18.16
N LYS A 37 -9.44 -7.97 18.61
CA LYS A 37 -10.91 -8.07 18.69
C LYS A 37 -11.62 -7.50 17.48
N ASP A 38 -11.13 -6.39 16.92
CA ASP A 38 -11.50 -5.88 15.60
C ASP A 38 -10.25 -5.38 14.87
N GLN A 39 -9.76 -6.22 13.97
CA GLN A 39 -8.54 -5.95 13.20
C GLN A 39 -8.66 -4.75 12.24
N ARG A 40 -9.89 -4.31 11.94
CA ARG A 40 -10.18 -3.17 11.05
C ARG A 40 -10.59 -1.91 11.82
N ASN A 41 -10.48 -1.90 13.14
CA ASN A 41 -10.83 -0.75 13.97
C ASN A 41 -9.91 0.45 13.66
N PHE A 42 -10.42 1.37 12.83
CA PHE A 42 -9.69 2.56 12.40
C PHE A 42 -9.21 3.44 13.56
N HIS A 43 -10.00 3.55 14.64
CA HIS A 43 -9.64 4.32 15.82
C HIS A 43 -8.52 3.64 16.62
N ALA A 44 -8.52 2.31 16.74
CA ALA A 44 -7.43 1.57 17.37
C ALA A 44 -6.13 1.66 16.55
N TRP A 45 -6.18 1.55 15.22
CA TRP A 45 -5.00 1.81 14.37
C TRP A 45 -4.49 3.26 14.48
N GLY A 46 -5.40 4.24 14.55
CA GLY A 46 -5.05 5.64 14.82
C GLY A 46 -4.42 5.85 16.19
N TYR A 47 -4.93 5.17 17.22
CA TYR A 47 -4.40 5.22 18.57
C TYR A 47 -3.05 4.51 18.67
N ARG A 48 -2.84 3.37 18.00
CA ARG A 48 -1.52 2.70 17.92
C ARG A 48 -0.46 3.64 17.37
N ARG A 49 -0.75 4.34 16.25
CA ARG A 49 0.15 5.38 15.70
C ARG A 49 0.45 6.50 16.70
N HIS A 50 -0.51 6.88 17.55
CA HIS A 50 -0.25 7.84 18.62
C HIS A 50 0.65 7.26 19.72
N VAL A 51 0.34 6.08 20.25
CA VAL A 51 1.13 5.40 21.29
C VAL A 51 2.58 5.21 20.86
N VAL A 52 2.80 4.67 19.66
CA VAL A 52 4.13 4.48 19.07
C VAL A 52 4.88 5.81 18.97
N ARG A 53 4.29 6.85 18.38
CA ARG A 53 4.92 8.18 18.29
C ARG A 53 5.23 8.79 19.66
N THR A 54 4.45 8.45 20.70
CA THR A 54 4.75 8.89 22.07
C THR A 54 5.93 8.10 22.67
N LEU A 55 5.98 6.78 22.49
CA LEU A 55 7.10 5.91 22.90
C LEU A 55 8.41 6.24 22.18
N GLU A 56 8.32 6.69 20.92
CA GLU A 56 9.46 7.17 20.11
C GLU A 56 9.95 8.58 20.52
N SER A 57 9.22 9.31 21.36
CA SER A 57 9.55 10.70 21.67
C SER A 57 10.73 10.86 22.64
N GLU A 58 11.49 11.95 22.47
CA GLU A 58 12.60 12.34 23.36
C GLU A 58 12.18 12.39 24.84
N ALA A 59 10.94 12.81 25.11
CA ALA A 59 10.36 12.90 26.45
C ALA A 59 10.24 11.54 27.17
N LEU A 60 10.23 10.42 26.44
CA LEU A 60 10.24 9.06 26.99
C LEU A 60 11.58 8.32 26.78
N ALA A 61 12.64 9.06 26.43
CA ALA A 61 13.91 8.50 25.94
C ALA A 61 13.67 7.47 24.83
N GLY A 62 12.86 7.86 23.85
CA GLY A 62 12.41 7.00 22.77
C GLY A 62 13.52 6.56 21.81
N SER A 63 13.25 5.45 21.13
CA SER A 63 14.00 4.93 19.99
C SER A 63 12.98 4.55 18.92
N THR A 64 13.36 4.58 17.64
CA THR A 64 12.46 4.16 16.55
C THR A 64 11.88 2.76 16.80
N MET A 65 10.61 2.59 16.45
CA MET A 65 9.87 1.34 16.50
C MET A 65 9.51 0.84 15.08
N SER A 66 10.15 1.36 14.02
CA SER A 66 9.89 0.97 12.62
C SER A 66 9.92 -0.55 12.40
N GLU A 67 10.95 -1.23 12.89
CA GLU A 67 11.09 -2.70 12.83
C GLU A 67 9.92 -3.41 13.55
N ALA A 68 9.57 -2.95 14.76
CA ALA A 68 8.50 -3.54 15.56
C ALA A 68 7.12 -3.33 14.93
N GLU A 69 6.86 -2.17 14.32
CA GLU A 69 5.63 -1.88 13.59
C GLU A 69 5.58 -2.61 12.25
N PHE A 70 6.70 -2.76 11.55
CA PHE A 70 6.76 -3.55 10.32
C PHE A 70 6.44 -5.03 10.59
N ALA A 71 7.08 -5.63 11.60
CA ALA A 71 6.77 -6.98 12.07
C ALA A 71 5.32 -7.11 12.59
N TYR A 72 4.77 -6.04 13.20
CA TYR A 72 3.35 -6.02 13.58
C TYR A 72 2.42 -6.05 12.36
N THR A 73 2.73 -5.31 11.28
CA THR A 73 1.92 -5.37 10.04
C THR A 73 1.94 -6.76 9.42
N GLU A 74 3.11 -7.40 9.37
CA GLU A 74 3.26 -8.76 8.85
C GLU A 74 2.35 -9.74 9.60
N ARG A 75 2.41 -9.73 10.94
CA ARG A 75 1.53 -10.55 11.80
C ARG A 75 0.04 -10.24 11.61
N MET A 76 -0.32 -8.97 11.44
CA MET A 76 -1.73 -8.56 11.25
C MET A 76 -2.26 -8.83 9.83
N ILE A 77 -1.39 -8.95 8.83
CA ILE A 77 -1.70 -9.39 7.46
C ILE A 77 -1.83 -10.92 7.42
N SER A 78 -0.89 -11.66 8.02
CA SER A 78 -0.96 -13.12 8.13
C SER A 78 -2.17 -13.63 8.94
N ALA A 79 -2.74 -12.79 9.81
CA ALA A 79 -3.98 -13.08 10.54
C ALA A 79 -5.26 -12.86 9.69
N GLY A 80 -5.19 -12.14 8.57
CA GLY A 80 -6.32 -11.89 7.68
C GLY A 80 -6.00 -10.91 6.57
N LEU A 81 -5.99 -11.39 5.31
CA LEU A 81 -5.65 -10.60 4.13
C LEU A 81 -6.57 -9.38 3.95
N SER A 82 -7.84 -9.47 4.37
CA SER A 82 -8.84 -8.37 4.36
C SER A 82 -8.58 -7.23 5.33
N ASN A 83 -7.41 -7.22 5.99
CA ASN A 83 -7.00 -6.16 6.90
C ASN A 83 -6.32 -5.00 6.15
N PHE A 84 -7.09 -4.26 5.36
CA PHE A 84 -6.64 -3.03 4.69
C PHE A 84 -5.90 -2.06 5.63
N SER A 85 -6.26 -1.99 6.91
CA SER A 85 -5.55 -1.12 7.86
C SER A 85 -4.12 -1.56 8.17
N ALA A 86 -3.84 -2.87 8.18
CA ALA A 86 -2.49 -3.40 8.31
C ALA A 86 -1.66 -3.16 7.03
N TRP A 87 -2.22 -3.43 5.85
CA TRP A 87 -1.57 -3.11 4.56
C TRP A 87 -1.26 -1.62 4.41
N HIS A 88 -2.22 -0.75 4.77
CA HIS A 88 -2.01 0.69 4.76
C HIS A 88 -0.92 1.10 5.75
N HIS A 89 -0.96 0.62 7.01
CA HIS A 89 0.09 0.92 7.99
C HIS A 89 1.48 0.41 7.54
N ARG A 90 1.55 -0.73 6.84
CA ARG A 90 2.78 -1.23 6.20
C ARG A 90 3.35 -0.24 5.18
N SER A 91 2.51 0.26 4.25
CA SER A 91 2.93 1.26 3.27
C SER A 91 3.44 2.56 3.89
N GLN A 92 2.98 2.93 5.09
CA GLN A 92 3.44 4.13 5.80
C GLN A 92 4.74 3.90 6.60
N VAL A 93 4.98 2.67 7.08
CA VAL A 93 6.20 2.34 7.84
C VAL A 93 7.40 2.10 6.93
N ILE A 94 7.19 1.51 5.74
CA ILE A 94 8.27 1.10 4.82
C ILE A 94 9.27 2.23 4.48
N PRO A 95 8.89 3.46 4.09
CA PRO A 95 9.85 4.49 3.73
C PRO A 95 10.84 4.79 4.86
N ARG A 96 10.33 5.01 6.09
CA ARG A 96 11.15 5.25 7.27
C ARG A 96 12.03 4.05 7.61
N LEU A 97 11.50 2.83 7.51
CA LEU A 97 12.25 1.59 7.75
C LEU A 97 13.47 1.46 6.82
N LEU A 98 13.31 1.76 5.53
CA LEU A 98 14.39 1.67 4.54
C LEU A 98 15.44 2.76 4.72
N ASP A 99 15.02 3.96 5.13
CA ASP A 99 15.91 5.07 5.47
C ASP A 99 16.70 4.77 6.75
N GLU A 100 16.06 4.27 7.81
CA GLU A 100 16.69 3.92 9.09
C GLU A 100 17.62 2.70 9.01
N ARG A 101 17.32 1.72 8.14
CA ARG A 101 18.23 0.61 7.80
C ARG A 101 19.41 1.04 6.93
N GLY A 102 19.38 2.24 6.35
CA GLY A 102 20.41 2.73 5.43
C GLY A 102 20.48 1.98 4.09
N PHE A 103 19.38 1.35 3.66
CA PHE A 103 19.37 0.47 2.48
C PHE A 103 19.76 1.22 1.19
N ASN A 104 20.71 0.64 0.45
CA ASN A 104 21.13 1.11 -0.87
C ASN A 104 20.14 0.68 -1.98
N ASP A 105 20.35 1.15 -3.21
CA ASP A 105 19.41 0.91 -4.32
C ASP A 105 19.17 -0.56 -4.65
N ALA A 106 20.18 -1.43 -4.52
CA ALA A 106 20.03 -2.87 -4.74
C ALA A 106 19.23 -3.54 -3.61
N GLU A 107 19.45 -3.12 -2.36
CA GLU A 107 18.68 -3.59 -1.20
C GLU A 107 17.24 -3.11 -1.25
N ARG A 108 17.00 -1.86 -1.68
CA ARG A 108 15.67 -1.29 -1.93
C ARG A 108 14.94 -1.99 -3.07
N ARG A 109 15.65 -2.37 -4.15
CA ARG A 109 15.09 -3.20 -5.23
C ARG A 109 14.68 -4.58 -4.73
N ALA A 110 15.58 -5.29 -4.03
CA ALA A 110 15.29 -6.62 -3.47
C ALA A 110 14.13 -6.58 -2.45
N PHE A 111 14.02 -5.50 -1.67
CA PHE A 111 12.88 -5.27 -0.78
C PHE A 111 11.57 -5.07 -1.56
N LEU A 112 11.59 -4.28 -2.63
CA LEU A 112 10.41 -4.09 -3.50
C LEU A 112 9.95 -5.41 -4.14
N ASP A 113 10.90 -6.25 -4.58
CA ASP A 113 10.60 -7.58 -5.11
C ASP A 113 9.99 -8.51 -4.06
N ALA A 114 10.43 -8.42 -2.80
CA ALA A 114 9.85 -9.16 -1.69
C ALA A 114 8.40 -8.71 -1.38
N GLU A 115 8.11 -7.41 -1.48
CA GLU A 115 6.75 -6.87 -1.29
C GLU A 115 5.81 -7.23 -2.46
N PHE A 116 6.28 -7.18 -3.72
CA PHE A 116 5.51 -7.71 -4.85
C PHE A 116 5.24 -9.21 -4.67
N SER A 117 6.26 -9.99 -4.30
CA SER A 117 6.12 -11.42 -4.01
C SER A 117 5.16 -11.71 -2.86
N LEU A 118 5.07 -10.82 -1.86
CA LEU A 118 4.12 -10.92 -0.75
C LEU A 118 2.67 -10.71 -1.20
N VAL A 119 2.41 -9.67 -2.01
CA VAL A 119 1.04 -9.37 -2.45
C VAL A 119 0.55 -10.31 -3.55
N ARG A 120 1.42 -10.79 -4.45
CA ARG A 120 1.08 -11.86 -5.42
C ARG A 120 0.54 -13.08 -4.67
N ARG A 121 1.30 -13.65 -3.71
CA ARG A 121 0.84 -14.78 -2.86
C ARG A 121 -0.43 -14.53 -2.03
N ALA A 122 -0.84 -13.27 -1.86
CA ALA A 122 -2.11 -12.94 -1.22
C ALA A 122 -3.27 -12.91 -2.25
N LEU A 123 -3.01 -12.46 -3.48
CA LEU A 123 -3.94 -12.52 -4.60
C LEU A 123 -4.12 -13.96 -5.13
N ASP A 124 -3.07 -14.78 -5.14
CA ASP A 124 -3.13 -16.20 -5.52
C ASP A 124 -4.10 -17.03 -4.62
N VAL A 125 -4.44 -16.51 -3.44
CA VAL A 125 -5.27 -17.16 -2.40
C VAL A 125 -6.62 -16.46 -2.18
N GLY A 126 -6.72 -15.17 -2.50
CA GLY A 126 -7.92 -14.36 -2.33
C GLY A 126 -7.96 -13.18 -3.30
N PRO A 127 -8.13 -13.43 -4.62
CA PRO A 127 -8.09 -12.39 -5.65
C PRO A 127 -9.32 -11.47 -5.63
N GLU A 128 -10.34 -11.79 -4.84
CA GLU A 128 -11.46 -10.89 -4.56
C GLU A 128 -11.12 -9.80 -3.52
N ASP A 129 -10.01 -9.94 -2.78
CA ASP A 129 -9.70 -9.04 -1.66
C ASP A 129 -9.15 -7.69 -2.13
N GLN A 130 -9.98 -6.66 -1.96
CA GLN A 130 -9.68 -5.28 -2.33
C GLN A 130 -8.45 -4.73 -1.57
N SER A 131 -8.14 -5.27 -0.39
CA SER A 131 -6.98 -4.86 0.42
C SER A 131 -5.67 -5.20 -0.28
N CYS A 132 -5.60 -6.40 -0.86
CA CYS A 132 -4.46 -6.90 -1.63
C CYS A 132 -4.29 -6.06 -2.89
N TRP A 133 -5.37 -5.80 -3.64
CA TRP A 133 -5.32 -4.94 -4.84
C TRP A 133 -4.88 -3.50 -4.55
N TYR A 134 -5.36 -2.87 -3.47
CA TYR A 134 -4.91 -1.52 -3.10
C TYR A 134 -3.44 -1.49 -2.65
N TYR A 135 -2.93 -2.57 -2.04
CA TYR A 135 -1.50 -2.68 -1.74
C TYR A 135 -0.67 -2.91 -3.01
N HIS A 136 -1.13 -3.76 -3.92
CA HIS A 136 -0.52 -3.95 -5.24
C HIS A 136 -0.47 -2.63 -6.03
N GLN A 137 -1.56 -1.86 -6.04
CA GLN A 137 -1.62 -0.55 -6.67
C GLN A 137 -0.60 0.42 -6.04
N PHE A 138 -0.45 0.42 -4.71
CA PHE A 138 0.62 1.18 -4.04
C PHE A 138 2.02 0.76 -4.53
N LEU A 139 2.31 -0.54 -4.65
CA LEU A 139 3.61 -1.00 -5.18
C LEU A 139 3.82 -0.59 -6.64
N VAL A 140 2.80 -0.72 -7.50
CA VAL A 140 2.88 -0.28 -8.90
C VAL A 140 3.05 1.25 -9.04
N LEU A 141 2.49 2.04 -8.12
CA LEU A 141 2.74 3.49 -8.08
C LEU A 141 4.20 3.84 -7.76
N ASN A 142 4.97 2.96 -7.10
CA ASN A 142 6.43 3.13 -6.95
C ASN A 142 7.18 2.93 -8.28
N ILE A 143 6.58 2.21 -9.24
CA ILE A 143 7.13 2.01 -10.58
C ILE A 143 6.70 3.13 -11.52
N THR A 144 5.40 3.47 -11.53
CA THR A 144 4.76 4.27 -12.58
C THR A 144 4.76 5.78 -12.34
N GLU A 145 4.79 6.24 -11.09
CA GLU A 145 4.78 7.68 -10.79
C GLU A 145 6.17 8.32 -11.00
N PRO A 146 6.22 9.60 -11.41
CA PRO A 146 7.47 10.36 -11.50
C PRO A 146 8.06 10.64 -10.09
N VAL A 147 9.39 10.79 -10.04
CA VAL A 147 10.16 11.01 -8.81
C VAL A 147 9.69 12.29 -8.10
N GLY A 148 9.37 12.17 -6.80
CA GLY A 148 8.91 13.31 -5.99
C GLY A 148 8.15 12.94 -4.70
N LYS A 149 7.64 11.71 -4.60
CA LYS A 149 7.19 11.08 -3.35
C LYS A 149 8.30 10.17 -2.82
N GLN A 150 8.33 9.87 -1.52
CA GLN A 150 9.20 8.79 -0.99
C GLN A 150 8.73 7.44 -1.54
N THR A 151 9.42 6.94 -2.56
CA THR A 151 9.23 5.59 -3.10
C THR A 151 10.21 4.61 -2.49
N ILE A 152 9.86 3.33 -2.48
CA ILE A 152 10.66 2.21 -1.96
C ILE A 152 12.06 2.20 -2.60
N ALA A 153 12.12 2.23 -3.93
CA ALA A 153 13.35 2.26 -4.73
C ALA A 153 13.33 3.46 -5.70
N PRO A 154 13.84 4.64 -5.31
CA PRO A 154 13.68 5.88 -6.07
C PRO A 154 14.52 5.94 -7.36
N ASN A 155 15.67 5.25 -7.39
CA ASN A 155 16.64 5.34 -8.48
C ASN A 155 16.46 4.27 -9.59
N LEU A 156 15.29 3.63 -9.67
CA LEU A 156 15.01 2.63 -10.72
C LEU A 156 14.85 3.31 -12.11
N CYS A 157 15.71 2.94 -13.04
CA CYS A 157 15.66 3.39 -14.44
C CYS A 157 14.56 2.69 -15.26
N ALA A 158 14.23 3.22 -16.44
CA ALA A 158 13.11 2.73 -17.25
C ALA A 158 13.29 1.25 -17.67
N GLU A 159 14.52 0.88 -18.02
CA GLU A 159 14.95 -0.47 -18.43
C GLU A 159 14.71 -1.51 -17.33
N VAL A 160 14.65 -1.09 -16.07
CA VAL A 160 14.38 -1.94 -14.90
C VAL A 160 12.90 -1.84 -14.46
N LYS A 161 12.22 -0.72 -14.73
CA LYS A 161 10.80 -0.50 -14.43
C LYS A 161 9.85 -1.23 -15.40
N VAL A 162 10.14 -1.19 -16.70
CA VAL A 162 9.38 -1.87 -17.77
C VAL A 162 9.17 -3.37 -17.49
N PRO A 163 10.20 -4.19 -17.24
CA PRO A 163 10.01 -5.62 -17.01
C PRO A 163 9.29 -5.96 -15.68
N ILE A 164 9.31 -5.08 -14.67
CA ILE A 164 8.47 -5.27 -13.48
C ILE A 164 7.00 -5.14 -13.89
N LEU A 165 6.64 -4.02 -14.52
CA LEU A 165 5.24 -3.73 -14.82
C LEU A 165 4.65 -4.68 -15.88
N GLN A 166 5.46 -5.11 -16.85
CA GLN A 166 5.12 -6.20 -17.77
C GLN A 166 4.85 -7.49 -16.98
N SER A 167 5.72 -7.89 -16.05
CA SER A 167 5.47 -9.08 -15.21
C SER A 167 4.18 -8.94 -14.40
N GLU A 168 3.90 -7.78 -13.77
CA GLU A 168 2.63 -7.63 -13.04
C GLU A 168 1.41 -7.71 -13.96
N ILE A 169 1.48 -7.14 -15.17
CA ILE A 169 0.41 -7.28 -16.17
C ILE A 169 0.20 -8.74 -16.56
N ASP A 170 1.27 -9.49 -16.81
CA ASP A 170 1.19 -10.90 -17.22
C ASP A 170 0.66 -11.78 -16.07
N ASN A 171 1.14 -11.62 -14.83
CA ASN A 171 0.59 -12.35 -13.68
C ASN A 171 -0.92 -12.09 -13.49
N ILE A 172 -1.40 -10.88 -13.79
CA ILE A 172 -2.82 -10.54 -13.67
C ILE A 172 -3.63 -11.13 -14.84
N LYS A 173 -3.02 -11.36 -16.01
CA LYS A 173 -3.64 -12.15 -17.10
C LYS A 173 -3.72 -13.63 -16.71
N ASP A 174 -2.65 -14.21 -16.20
CA ASP A 174 -2.61 -15.61 -15.73
C ASP A 174 -3.67 -15.84 -14.63
N LEU A 175 -3.78 -14.92 -13.66
CA LEU A 175 -4.81 -14.94 -12.61
C LEU A 175 -6.25 -14.83 -13.15
N LEU A 176 -6.43 -14.30 -14.36
CA LEU A 176 -7.72 -14.22 -15.07
C LEU A 176 -7.97 -15.43 -16.00
N GLU A 177 -7.03 -16.37 -16.12
CA GLU A 177 -7.25 -17.68 -16.74
C GLU A 177 -7.68 -18.74 -15.70
N ASP A 178 -7.13 -18.66 -14.47
CA ASP A 178 -7.45 -19.58 -13.37
C ASP A 178 -8.77 -19.28 -12.63
N TYR A 179 -9.32 -18.06 -12.77
CA TYR A 179 -10.52 -17.60 -12.04
C TYR A 179 -11.62 -17.07 -12.97
N ASP A 180 -12.88 -17.19 -12.52
CA ASP A 180 -14.06 -16.68 -13.24
C ASP A 180 -14.01 -15.16 -13.50
N ASP A 181 -14.73 -14.74 -14.54
CA ASP A 181 -14.85 -13.37 -15.10
C ASP A 181 -15.20 -12.23 -14.10
N ASP A 182 -15.53 -12.54 -12.85
CA ASP A 182 -16.01 -11.57 -11.86
C ASP A 182 -14.90 -10.82 -11.08
N LEU A 183 -13.62 -11.09 -11.38
CA LEU A 183 -12.46 -10.38 -10.81
C LEU A 183 -12.31 -8.93 -11.32
N LYS A 184 -13.29 -8.07 -11.00
CA LYS A 184 -13.33 -6.66 -11.41
C LYS A 184 -12.00 -5.93 -11.19
N LEU A 185 -11.37 -6.08 -10.04
CA LEU A 185 -10.17 -5.33 -9.68
C LEU A 185 -8.93 -5.74 -10.49
N ALA A 186 -8.86 -6.98 -10.99
CA ALA A 186 -7.84 -7.40 -11.96
C ALA A 186 -8.00 -6.62 -13.28
N TYR A 187 -9.23 -6.45 -13.78
CA TYR A 187 -9.48 -5.61 -14.96
C TYR A 187 -9.27 -4.11 -14.67
N GLU A 188 -9.62 -3.59 -13.48
CA GLU A 188 -9.29 -2.20 -13.11
C GLU A 188 -7.76 -1.98 -13.12
N ALA A 189 -7.00 -2.95 -12.59
CA ALA A 189 -5.54 -2.93 -12.57
C ALA A 189 -4.94 -2.99 -13.98
N LEU A 190 -5.34 -3.94 -14.84
CA LEU A 190 -4.87 -4.02 -16.22
C LEU A 190 -5.13 -2.72 -17.00
N MET A 191 -6.29 -2.11 -16.82
CA MET A 191 -6.66 -0.85 -17.49
C MET A 191 -5.83 0.34 -17.01
N ASP A 192 -5.47 0.41 -15.72
CA ASP A 192 -4.59 1.46 -15.20
C ASP A 192 -3.09 1.19 -15.55
N TYR A 193 -2.66 -0.09 -15.63
CA TYR A 193 -1.25 -0.49 -15.79
C TYR A 193 -0.79 -0.57 -17.25
N THR A 194 -1.60 -1.10 -18.17
CA THR A 194 -1.20 -1.29 -19.58
C THR A 194 -0.87 0.03 -20.30
N PRO A 195 -1.60 1.14 -20.11
CA PRO A 195 -1.17 2.46 -20.59
C PRO A 195 0.09 2.95 -19.88
N ALA A 196 0.24 2.69 -18.57
CA ALA A 196 1.41 3.11 -17.81
C ALA A 196 2.70 2.43 -18.28
N LEU A 197 2.63 1.16 -18.72
CA LEU A 197 3.72 0.45 -19.38
C LEU A 197 4.13 1.11 -20.69
N ALA A 198 3.17 1.34 -21.60
CA ALA A 198 3.45 1.99 -22.88
C ALA A 198 4.12 3.37 -22.73
N ARG A 199 3.74 4.15 -21.70
CA ARG A 199 4.40 5.41 -21.35
C ARG A 199 5.84 5.23 -20.82
N LEU A 200 6.12 4.19 -20.05
CA LEU A 200 7.48 3.87 -19.59
C LEU A 200 8.40 3.44 -20.74
N GLU A 201 7.85 2.80 -21.77
CA GLU A 201 8.56 2.39 -22.98
C GLU A 201 8.66 3.51 -24.05
N GLY A 202 7.96 4.63 -23.87
CA GLY A 202 7.86 5.70 -24.87
C GLY A 202 7.06 5.33 -26.13
N ARG A 203 6.20 4.31 -26.07
CA ARG A 203 5.33 3.86 -27.17
C ARG A 203 4.03 4.65 -27.23
N ASP A 204 3.42 4.74 -28.41
CA ASP A 204 2.02 5.18 -28.52
C ASP A 204 1.11 4.10 -27.93
N GLU A 205 0.36 4.45 -26.88
CA GLU A 205 -0.53 3.55 -26.14
C GLU A 205 -1.59 2.88 -27.05
N THR A 206 -1.94 3.55 -28.17
CA THR A 206 -3.27 3.42 -28.78
C THR A 206 -3.38 2.41 -29.93
N GLU A 207 -2.29 1.78 -30.35
CA GLU A 207 -2.28 0.83 -31.48
C GLU A 207 -1.97 -0.60 -31.03
N ALA A 208 -0.91 -0.82 -30.25
CA ALA A 208 -0.48 -2.17 -29.83
C ALA A 208 -1.50 -2.90 -28.94
N ASN A 209 -2.04 -2.22 -27.93
CA ASN A 209 -2.81 -2.87 -26.85
C ASN A 209 -4.34 -2.60 -26.95
N ARG A 210 -4.79 -1.97 -28.06
CA ARG A 210 -6.18 -1.49 -28.25
C ARG A 210 -7.23 -2.59 -28.06
N ALA A 211 -7.02 -3.76 -28.64
CA ALA A 211 -7.98 -4.85 -28.60
C ALA A 211 -8.18 -5.43 -27.19
N GLU A 212 -7.09 -5.55 -26.42
CA GLU A 212 -7.14 -5.99 -25.02
C GLU A 212 -7.90 -4.98 -24.15
N LEU A 213 -7.52 -3.69 -24.24
CA LEU A 213 -8.17 -2.61 -23.50
C LEU A 213 -9.67 -2.50 -23.84
N GLN A 214 -10.06 -2.67 -25.10
CA GLN A 214 -11.48 -2.73 -25.50
C GLN A 214 -12.21 -3.95 -24.89
N GLY A 215 -11.55 -5.11 -24.82
CA GLY A 215 -12.08 -6.32 -24.18
C GLY A 215 -12.30 -6.14 -22.67
N TRP A 216 -11.30 -5.67 -21.94
CA TRP A 216 -11.39 -5.43 -20.49
C TRP A 216 -12.37 -4.30 -20.14
N LEU A 217 -12.43 -3.24 -20.95
CA LEU A 217 -13.44 -2.18 -20.83
C LEU A 217 -14.87 -2.74 -20.98
N ALA A 218 -15.07 -3.71 -21.88
CA ALA A 218 -16.36 -4.38 -22.06
C ALA A 218 -16.72 -5.34 -20.90
N LYS A 219 -15.72 -5.91 -20.19
CA LYS A 219 -15.92 -6.66 -18.93
C LYS A 219 -16.30 -5.68 -17.80
N LEU A 220 -15.50 -4.63 -17.57
CA LEU A 220 -15.74 -3.61 -16.54
C LEU A 220 -17.11 -2.93 -16.65
N ARG A 221 -17.58 -2.65 -17.89
CA ARG A 221 -18.93 -2.10 -18.11
C ARG A 221 -20.07 -3.05 -17.68
N LYS A 222 -19.82 -4.36 -17.56
CA LYS A 222 -20.77 -5.34 -16.99
C LYS A 222 -20.60 -5.48 -15.47
N LEU A 223 -19.36 -5.56 -15.00
CA LEU A 223 -19.01 -5.80 -13.59
C LEU A 223 -19.21 -4.57 -12.69
N ASP A 224 -19.20 -3.37 -13.26
CA ASP A 224 -19.20 -2.11 -12.52
C ASP A 224 -20.12 -1.04 -13.15
N PRO A 225 -21.41 -1.36 -13.40
CA PRO A 225 -22.33 -0.47 -14.11
C PRO A 225 -22.56 0.86 -13.36
N MET A 226 -22.40 0.86 -12.03
CA MET A 226 -22.53 2.07 -11.21
C MET A 226 -21.45 3.12 -11.49
N ARG A 227 -20.25 2.72 -11.97
CA ARG A 227 -19.17 3.66 -12.33
C ARG A 227 -19.02 3.84 -13.84
N LYS A 228 -20.06 3.57 -14.65
CA LYS A 228 -20.05 3.75 -16.11
C LYS A 228 -19.38 5.06 -16.58
N GLY A 229 -19.55 6.16 -15.85
CA GLY A 229 -18.85 7.43 -16.12
C GLY A 229 -17.33 7.28 -16.25
N ARG A 230 -16.65 6.61 -15.29
CA ARG A 230 -15.20 6.34 -15.34
C ARG A 230 -14.81 5.58 -16.61
N TRP A 231 -15.61 4.58 -17.00
CA TRP A 231 -15.36 3.74 -18.17
C TRP A 231 -15.57 4.51 -19.48
N ASP A 232 -16.59 5.37 -19.53
CA ASP A 232 -16.83 6.26 -20.67
C ASP A 232 -15.77 7.38 -20.77
N ASP A 233 -15.21 7.86 -19.65
CA ASP A 233 -14.06 8.78 -19.61
C ASP A 233 -12.75 8.11 -20.07
N PHE A 234 -12.48 6.88 -19.61
CA PHE A 234 -11.31 6.11 -20.03
C PHE A 234 -11.31 5.86 -21.55
N GLU A 235 -12.46 5.46 -22.10
CA GLU A 235 -12.65 5.25 -23.54
C GLU A 235 -12.33 6.52 -24.37
N ARG A 236 -12.65 7.70 -23.83
CA ARG A 236 -12.32 9.00 -24.44
C ARG A 236 -10.82 9.31 -24.33
N ALA A 237 -10.24 9.14 -23.13
CA ALA A 237 -8.85 9.46 -22.85
C ALA A 237 -7.89 8.65 -23.74
N HIS A 238 -8.09 7.33 -23.80
CA HIS A 238 -7.26 6.40 -24.56
C HIS A 238 -7.81 6.13 -25.98
N ARG A 239 -8.71 6.99 -26.49
CA ARG A 239 -9.25 6.97 -27.87
C ARG A 239 -9.64 5.57 -28.38
N LEU A 240 -10.31 4.78 -27.53
CA LEU A 240 -10.64 3.37 -27.80
C LEU A 240 -11.89 3.18 -28.70
N ARG A 241 -12.16 4.16 -29.55
CA ARG A 241 -13.22 4.16 -30.58
C ARG A 241 -12.62 4.04 -31.97
#